data_AF-A0A0Q6XRR8-F1
#
_entry.id   AF-A0A0Q6XRR8-F1
#
_cell.length_a   1.000
_cell.length_b   1.000
_cell.length_c   1.000
_cell.angle_alpha   90.00
_cell.angle_beta   90.00
_cell.angle_gamma   90.00
#
_symmetry.space_group_name_H-M   'P 1'
#
loop_
_entity.id
_entity.type
_entity.pdbx_description
1 polymer ?
#
loop_
_entity_poly.entity_id
_entity_poly.type
_entity_poly.pdbx_seq_one_letter_code
_entity_poly.pdbx_strand_id
1 'polypeptide(L)'
;MSSKRALKELFHSWVALQGGIALYPKGINEFLFTAGFPRHYEELEASRKALDKLGLYEILLNALTRAETLAKDGNYDDAEMVVLEAGRLLGAASGAHDDLRRLYTAANDPKKT
;
A
#
# COMPACT_ATOMS: atom_id res chain seq x y z
N MET A 1 8.25 15.26 -10.38
CA MET A 1 7.61 13.94 -10.60
C MET A 1 6.18 14.14 -11.08
N SER A 2 5.71 13.31 -12.01
CA SER A 2 4.28 13.25 -12.36
C SER A 2 3.49 12.69 -11.17
N SER A 3 2.33 13.27 -10.85
CA SER A 3 1.45 12.79 -9.77
C SER A 3 1.10 11.30 -9.93
N LYS A 4 0.99 10.78 -11.16
CA LYS A 4 0.75 9.35 -11.40
C LYS A 4 1.90 8.46 -10.95
N ARG A 5 3.15 8.89 -11.15
CA ARG A 5 4.32 8.11 -10.75
C ARG A 5 4.41 8.01 -9.22
N ALA A 6 4.25 9.14 -8.54
CA ALA A 6 4.25 9.19 -7.07
C ALA A 6 3.16 8.28 -6.47
N LEU A 7 1.95 8.29 -7.04
CA LEU A 7 0.85 7.41 -6.57
C LEU A 7 1.11 5.92 -6.81
N LYS A 8 1.83 5.56 -7.88
CA LYS A 8 2.26 4.16 -8.10
C LYS A 8 3.36 3.74 -7.13
N GLU A 9 4.32 4.62 -6.85
CA GLU A 9 5.34 4.40 -5.83
C GLU A 9 4.69 4.23 -4.44
N LEU A 10 3.70 5.07 -4.10
CA LEU A 10 2.90 4.93 -2.88
C LEU A 10 2.14 3.60 -2.84
N PHE A 11 1.55 3.15 -3.96
CA PHE A 11 0.90 1.84 -4.03
C PHE A 11 1.85 0.69 -3.67
N HIS A 12 3.06 0.69 -4.23
CA HIS A 12 4.06 -0.33 -3.93
C HIS A 12 4.50 -0.29 -2.46
N SER A 13 4.58 0.92 -1.89
CA SER A 13 4.82 1.07 -0.46
C SER A 13 3.68 0.48 0.38
N TRP A 14 2.42 0.73 0.00
CA TRP A 14 1.25 0.11 0.65
C TRP A 14 1.29 -1.42 0.64
N VAL A 15 1.71 -2.03 -0.47
CA VAL A 15 1.94 -3.48 -0.57
C VAL A 15 3.07 -3.93 0.37
N ALA A 16 4.13 -3.13 0.50
CA ALA A 16 5.20 -3.40 1.45
C ALA A 16 4.73 -3.31 2.91
N LEU A 17 3.87 -2.34 3.27
CA LEU A 17 3.26 -2.26 4.60
C LEU A 17 2.43 -3.51 4.90
N GLN A 18 1.59 -3.93 3.95
CA GLN A 18 0.78 -5.14 4.09
C GLN A 18 1.66 -6.34 4.43
N GLY A 19 2.72 -6.58 3.65
CA GLY A 19 3.68 -7.65 3.94
C GLY A 19 4.39 -7.45 5.27
N GLY A 20 4.75 -6.21 5.61
CA GLY A 20 5.37 -5.86 6.89
C GLY A 20 4.49 -6.20 8.10
N ILE A 21 3.18 -6.00 8.01
CA ILE A 21 2.20 -6.38 9.03
C ILE A 21 2.15 -7.90 9.17
N ALA A 22 2.01 -8.63 8.06
CA ALA A 22 1.93 -10.10 8.07
C ALA A 22 3.21 -10.79 8.59
N LEU A 23 4.36 -10.13 8.45
CA LEU A 23 5.68 -10.64 8.87
C LEU A 23 6.03 -10.28 10.32
N TYR A 24 5.42 -9.25 10.91
CA TYR A 24 5.69 -8.81 12.28
C TYR A 24 5.41 -9.89 13.34
N PRO A 25 4.24 -10.56 13.39
CA PRO A 25 3.98 -11.60 14.40
C PRO A 25 4.88 -12.82 14.28
N LYS A 26 5.58 -12.98 13.15
CA LYS A 26 6.55 -14.06 12.91
C LYS A 26 7.97 -13.68 13.34
N GLY A 27 8.18 -12.48 13.88
CA GLY A 27 9.50 -11.96 14.24
C GLY A 27 10.40 -11.67 13.03
N ILE A 28 9.86 -11.61 11.82
CA ILE A 28 10.65 -11.38 10.59
C ILE A 28 10.82 -9.89 10.33
N ASN A 29 9.80 -9.09 10.66
CA ASN A 29 9.86 -7.64 10.58
C ASN A 29 9.81 -7.05 11.99
N GLU A 30 10.96 -6.73 12.58
CA GLU A 30 11.01 -6.18 13.95
C GLU A 30 10.71 -4.66 13.99
N PHE A 31 10.68 -4.00 12.83
CA PHE A 31 10.65 -2.54 12.72
C PHE A 31 9.31 -1.96 12.28
N LEU A 32 8.23 -2.76 12.28
CA LEU A 32 6.91 -2.31 11.82
C LEU A 32 6.44 -1.03 12.51
N PHE A 33 6.54 -0.96 13.85
CA PHE A 33 6.07 0.20 14.61
C PHE A 33 7.09 1.33 14.71
N THR A 34 8.39 1.01 14.67
CA THR A 34 9.45 2.01 14.84
C THR A 34 9.84 2.71 13.55
N ALA A 35 9.69 2.04 12.40
CA ALA A 35 10.04 2.59 11.09
C ALA A 35 8.95 2.36 10.04
N GLY A 36 8.26 1.21 10.08
CA GLY A 36 7.21 0.85 9.12
C GLY A 36 6.09 1.88 9.06
N PHE A 37 5.21 1.92 10.06
CA PHE A 37 4.09 2.88 10.11
C PHE A 37 4.54 4.34 9.95
N PRO A 38 5.55 4.86 10.68
CA PRO A 38 6.03 6.23 10.53
C PRO A 38 6.35 6.61 9.08
N ARG A 39 7.09 5.75 8.36
CA ARG A 39 7.44 5.99 6.95
C ARG A 39 6.20 6.07 6.05
N HIS A 40 5.19 5.23 6.28
CA HIS A 40 3.98 5.25 5.46
C HIS A 40 3.13 6.50 5.68
N TYR A 41 3.14 7.09 6.89
CA TYR A 41 2.53 8.41 7.11
C TYR A 41 3.28 9.51 6.34
N GLU A 42 4.62 9.49 6.36
CA GLU A 42 5.43 10.46 5.61
C GLU A 42 5.17 10.37 4.09
N GLU A 43 5.12 9.16 3.54
CA GLU A 43 4.88 8.95 2.11
C GLU A 43 3.43 9.30 1.70
N LEU A 44 2.46 9.04 2.59
CA LEU A 44 1.08 9.47 2.41
C LEU A 44 1.00 11.00 2.34
N GLU A 45 1.67 11.70 3.25
CA GLU A 45 1.69 13.17 3.26
C GLU A 45 2.41 13.77 2.07
N ALA A 46 3.55 13.20 1.68
CA ALA A 46 4.25 13.59 0.47
C ALA A 46 3.36 13.48 -0.78
N SER A 47 2.38 12.58 -0.75
CA SER A 47 1.42 12.33 -1.83
C SER A 47 0.08 13.05 -1.67
N ARG A 48 -0.13 13.82 -0.59
CA ARG A 48 -1.43 14.41 -0.21
C ARG A 48 -2.14 15.12 -1.35
N LYS A 49 -1.49 16.08 -2.00
CA LYS A 49 -2.09 16.85 -3.11
C LYS A 49 -2.58 15.98 -4.27
N ALA A 50 -1.90 14.86 -4.55
CA ALA A 50 -2.29 13.95 -5.61
C ALA A 50 -3.48 13.08 -5.18
N LEU A 51 -3.50 12.67 -3.91
CA LEU A 51 -4.58 11.89 -3.30
C LEU A 51 -5.86 12.69 -3.10
N ASP A 52 -5.76 13.96 -2.69
CA ASP A 52 -6.91 14.87 -2.53
C ASP A 52 -7.68 15.04 -3.85
N LYS A 53 -6.95 15.15 -4.97
CA LYS A 53 -7.56 15.21 -6.31
C LYS A 53 -8.34 13.95 -6.69
N LEU A 54 -8.02 12.82 -6.06
CA LEU A 54 -8.69 11.54 -6.25
C LEU A 54 -9.72 11.27 -5.14
N GLY A 55 -9.85 12.15 -4.15
CA GLY A 55 -10.68 11.95 -2.97
C GLY A 55 -10.21 10.79 -2.08
N LEU A 56 -8.93 10.43 -2.15
CA LEU A 56 -8.39 9.24 -1.48
C LEU A 56 -7.59 9.52 -0.21
N TYR A 57 -7.14 10.76 0.03
CA TYR A 57 -6.22 11.06 1.12
C TYR A 57 -6.79 10.65 2.49
N GLU A 58 -7.99 11.13 2.82
CA GLU A 58 -8.66 10.78 4.09
C GLU A 58 -8.96 9.28 4.21
N ILE A 59 -9.30 8.61 3.10
CA ILE A 59 -9.57 7.16 3.09
C ILE A 59 -8.30 6.39 3.46
N LEU A 60 -7.17 6.74 2.83
CA LEU A 60 -5.89 6.08 3.08
C LEU A 60 -5.33 6.44 4.47
N LEU A 61 -5.50 7.68 4.94
CA LEU A 61 -5.10 8.09 6.29
C LEU A 61 -5.86 7.29 7.35
N ASN A 62 -7.19 7.22 7.23
CA ASN A 62 -8.02 6.46 8.17
C ASN A 62 -7.68 4.97 8.16
N ALA A 63 -7.44 4.39 6.99
CA ALA A 63 -7.01 3.00 6.87
C ALA A 63 -5.65 2.77 7.54
N LEU A 64 -4.68 3.67 7.33
CA LEU A 64 -3.35 3.57 7.94
C LEU A 64 -3.42 3.66 9.47
N THR A 65 -4.17 4.63 10.00
CA THR A 65 -4.38 4.78 11.44
C THR A 65 -5.12 3.59 12.04
N ARG A 66 -6.17 3.10 11.38
CA ARG A 66 -6.91 1.93 11.86
C ARG A 66 -6.05 0.66 11.85
N ALA A 67 -5.27 0.44 10.80
CA ALA A 67 -4.35 -0.67 10.71
C ALA A 67 -3.27 -0.62 11.80
N GLU A 68 -2.71 0.56 12.09
CA GLU A 68 -1.75 0.74 13.17
C GLU A 68 -2.35 0.41 14.54
N THR A 69 -3.56 0.87 14.82
CA THR A 69 -4.29 0.53 16.06
C THR A 69 -4.50 -0.97 16.17
N LEU A 70 -5.05 -1.61 15.13
CA LEU A 70 -5.30 -3.05 15.12
C LEU A 70 -4.01 -3.85 15.32
N ALA A 71 -2.92 -3.48 14.64
CA ALA A 71 -1.64 -4.14 14.78
C ALA A 71 -1.05 -3.98 16.19
N LYS A 72 -1.19 -2.80 16.82
CA LYS A 72 -0.78 -2.57 18.22
C LYS A 72 -1.59 -3.41 19.21
N ASP A 73 -2.86 -3.66 18.90
CA ASP A 73 -3.74 -4.53 19.67
C ASP A 73 -3.50 -6.03 19.41
N GLY A 74 -2.56 -6.38 18.52
CA GLY A 74 -2.24 -7.76 18.15
C GLY A 74 -3.17 -8.38 17.08
N ASN A 75 -4.09 -7.60 16.52
CA ASN A 75 -5.04 -8.03 15.48
C ASN A 75 -4.40 -7.86 14.08
N TYR A 76 -3.35 -8.64 13.80
CA TYR A 76 -2.55 -8.48 12.58
C TYR A 76 -3.27 -8.82 11.29
N ASP A 77 -4.10 -9.86 11.28
CA ASP A 77 -4.87 -10.26 10.09
C ASP A 77 -5.87 -9.16 9.69
N ASP A 78 -6.57 -8.58 10.66
CA ASP A 78 -7.48 -7.45 10.44
C ASP A 78 -6.74 -6.20 9.98
N ALA A 79 -5.57 -5.91 10.60
CA ALA A 79 -4.73 -4.79 10.19
C ALA A 79 -4.24 -4.96 8.74
N GLU A 80 -3.82 -6.17 8.36
CA GLU A 80 -3.41 -6.50 6.99
C GLU A 80 -4.55 -6.27 6.01
N MET A 81 -5.76 -6.74 6.33
CA MET A 81 -6.94 -6.60 5.48
C MET A 81 -7.33 -5.13 5.25
N VAL A 82 -7.27 -4.29 6.28
CA VAL A 82 -7.51 -2.84 6.15
C VAL A 82 -6.51 -2.20 5.17
N VAL A 83 -5.23 -2.53 5.27
CA VAL A 83 -4.20 -2.03 4.36
C VAL A 83 -4.42 -2.55 2.94
N LEU A 84 -4.76 -3.83 2.78
CA LEU A 84 -5.03 -4.45 1.48
C LEU A 84 -6.20 -3.77 0.75
N GLU A 85 -7.32 -3.51 1.44
CA GLU A 85 -8.49 -2.87 0.85
C GLU A 85 -8.21 -1.43 0.41
N ALA A 86 -7.52 -0.66 1.25
CA ALA A 86 -7.05 0.68 0.92
C ALA A 86 -6.06 0.66 -0.27
N GLY A 87 -5.14 -0.31 -0.27
CA GLY A 87 -4.18 -0.53 -1.34
C GLY A 87 -4.85 -0.85 -2.68
N ARG A 88 -5.96 -1.60 -2.68
CA ARG A 88 -6.74 -1.88 -3.90
C ARG A 88 -7.35 -0.62 -4.51
N LEU A 89 -7.88 0.28 -3.68
CA LEU A 89 -8.41 1.58 -4.14
C LEU A 89 -7.31 2.43 -4.77
N LEU A 90 -6.16 2.54 -4.09
CA LEU A 90 -5.01 3.27 -4.59
C LEU A 90 -4.45 2.65 -5.88
N GLY A 91 -4.36 1.31 -5.96
CA GLY A 91 -3.85 0.60 -7.11
C GLY A 91 -4.73 0.76 -8.35
N ALA A 92 -6.05 0.81 -8.17
CA ALA A 92 -7.00 1.12 -9.23
C ALA A 92 -6.86 2.58 -9.69
N ALA A 93 -6.87 3.55 -8.76
CA ALA A 93 -6.84 4.97 -9.09
C ALA A 93 -5.51 5.46 -9.67
N SER A 94 -4.39 4.85 -9.26
CA SER A 94 -3.05 5.16 -9.77
C SER A 94 -2.75 4.52 -11.13
N GLY A 95 -3.53 3.51 -11.54
CA GLY A 95 -3.26 2.65 -12.69
C GLY A 95 -2.15 1.62 -12.45
N ALA A 96 -1.72 1.40 -11.21
CA ALA A 96 -0.75 0.35 -10.88
C ALA A 96 -1.30 -1.05 -11.18
N HIS A 97 -2.59 -1.29 -10.93
CA HIS A 97 -3.24 -2.57 -11.27
C HIS A 97 -3.20 -2.87 -12.77
N ASP A 98 -3.37 -1.84 -13.61
CA ASP A 98 -3.28 -2.02 -15.06
C ASP A 98 -1.86 -2.41 -15.49
N ASP A 99 -0.84 -1.80 -14.89
CA ASP A 99 0.55 -2.15 -15.16
C ASP A 99 0.85 -3.59 -14.73
N LEU A 100 0.43 -3.98 -13.53
CA LEU A 100 0.57 -5.35 -13.03
C LEU A 100 -0.14 -6.36 -13.94
N ARG A 101 -1.35 -6.05 -14.39
CA ARG A 101 -2.08 -6.90 -15.33
C ARG A 101 -1.34 -7.06 -16.66
N ARG A 102 -0.81 -5.97 -17.23
CA ARG A 102 -0.02 -6.04 -18.47
C ARG A 102 1.25 -6.88 -18.29
N LEU A 103 1.95 -6.72 -17.17
CA LEU A 103 3.15 -7.51 -16.84
C LEU A 103 2.81 -9.00 -16.70
N TYR A 104 1.71 -9.33 -16.01
CA TYR A 104 1.26 -10.70 -15.85
C TYR A 104 0.89 -11.35 -17.19
N THR A 105 0.17 -10.65 -18.06
CA THR A 105 -0.13 -11.16 -19.42
C THR A 105 1.16 -11.36 -20.22
N ALA A 106 2.07 -10.39 -20.24
CA ALA A 106 3.32 -10.49 -20.98
C ALA A 106 4.23 -11.63 -20.50
N ALA A 107 4.21 -11.95 -19.20
CA ALA A 107 4.97 -13.07 -18.63
C ALA A 107 4.39 -14.44 -18.97
N ASN A 108 3.09 -14.52 -19.29
CA ASN A 108 2.37 -15.77 -19.51
C ASN A 108 1.93 -16.00 -20.96
N ASP A 109 2.04 -14.99 -21.84
CA ASP A 109 1.86 -15.19 -23.27
C ASP A 109 3.09 -15.89 -23.86
N PRO A 110 2.96 -17.10 -24.44
CA PRO A 110 4.07 -17.74 -25.12
C PRO A 110 4.49 -16.83 -26.27
N LYS A 111 5.78 -16.46 -26.30
CA LYS A 111 6.37 -15.74 -27.44
C LYS A 111 5.99 -16.52 -28.70
N LYS A 112 5.11 -15.96 -29.54
CA LYS A 112 4.89 -16.45 -30.89
C LYS A 112 6.19 -16.24 -31.67
N THR A 113 7.07 -17.23 -31.64
CA THR A 113 8.14 -17.41 -32.62
C THR A 113 7.55 -17.79 -33.97
#